data_AF-A0A1V0Q0X3-F1
#
_entry.id   AF-A0A1V0Q0X3-F1
#
_cell.length_a   1.000
_cell.length_b   1.000
_cell.length_c   1.000
_cell.angle_alpha   90.00
_cell.angle_beta   90.00
_cell.angle_gamma   90.00
#
_symmetry.space_group_name_H-M   'P 1'
#
loop_
_entity.id
_entity.type
_entity.pdbx_description
1 polymer ?
#
loop_
_entity_poly.entity_id
_entity_poly.type
_entity_poly.pdbx_seq_one_letter_code
_entity_poly.pdbx_strand_id
1 'polypeptide(L)'
;MADDDTLIRPLFFDRQNLRAEDLNALVDWMRDSRRRFNRHAIGWGVLSGLPVSPVAGQPWAVQVGAGFAIAPTGAEIAVPAGAAPYDICPEARACLGIPGPCPNPGDLTDTGFPEDLPAPVNFADPGHPEVDANPRDVGWATIQTDVPGADDQTRIMALDQFTALLLGVSGLIQLADPMDEITVIVAHTAKPATVTARDAAGNIVDTLMQTVDPMVPQSLRLTGAGIQSVEINADGNAVFLLGLAPSSPVMGEVYLALCPFDQLAAPRPAVPEACREPNAEDRFSRVCESYRLKILCDLPAGNAPPGCDEVEALVCTDSLLPVPPSDGDCVVIATIEVGRTGILGIDEFRDRRQLLPMWLQARRHACQCGVPAPSTPPPSPTPTPTPPTQFTRATAPTIFTQPSEFTLFSQPSFFTGGPSFFTGPSVFTGPSFFTGGPSFFTDMNPFSEFVNPGDPFDPGPMMTEFDPAAGRDMAVTDLTDIGPSRSGRLAEIGITNLTDFIGASSETLSETLGMSEVRVAELQAEARNRTRRGGP
;
A
#
# COMPACT_ATOMS: atom_id res chain seq x y z
N MET A 1 0.76 28.14 24.83
CA MET A 1 2.19 27.88 24.65
C MET A 1 2.52 28.25 23.22
N ALA A 2 3.13 29.40 23.01
CA ALA A 2 3.56 29.80 21.68
C ALA A 2 4.83 29.00 21.34
N ASP A 3 4.69 28.15 20.32
CA ASP A 3 5.58 28.06 19.17
C ASP A 3 7.07 28.27 19.44
N ASP A 4 7.69 27.34 20.18
CA ASP A 4 9.14 27.18 20.14
C ASP A 4 9.47 26.06 19.14
N ASP A 5 9.20 26.28 17.85
CA ASP A 5 9.73 25.43 16.74
C ASP A 5 11.25 25.62 16.56
N THR A 6 11.93 26.19 17.56
CA THR A 6 13.38 26.33 17.61
C THR A 6 14.02 24.99 17.91
N LEU A 7 14.57 24.35 16.88
CA LEU A 7 15.36 23.14 17.00
C LEU A 7 16.73 23.46 17.61
N ILE A 8 16.97 23.02 18.84
CA ILE A 8 18.26 23.18 19.52
C ILE A 8 19.18 22.02 19.13
N ARG A 9 20.25 22.31 18.38
CA ARG A 9 21.28 21.33 18.04
C ARG A 9 22.31 21.24 19.18
N PRO A 10 22.63 20.04 19.72
CA PRO A 10 23.71 19.92 20.68
C PRO A 10 25.07 20.25 20.04
N LEU A 11 25.94 20.94 20.79
CA LEU A 11 27.31 21.25 20.40
C LEU A 11 28.28 20.39 21.22
N PHE A 12 29.16 19.69 20.52
CA PHE A 12 30.22 18.88 21.13
C PHE A 12 31.55 19.65 21.12
N PHE A 13 32.32 19.57 22.20
CA PHE A 13 33.61 20.24 22.31
C PHE A 13 34.70 19.33 22.90
N ASP A 14 35.96 19.71 22.71
CA ASP A 14 37.09 18.90 23.16
C ASP A 14 37.03 18.63 24.67
N ARG A 15 37.31 17.38 25.05
CA ARG A 15 37.27 16.87 26.42
C ARG A 15 35.91 16.92 27.12
N GLN A 16 34.81 17.12 26.38
CA GLN A 16 33.48 16.93 26.94
C GLN A 16 33.29 15.46 27.36
N ASN A 17 32.76 15.24 28.56
CA ASN A 17 32.34 13.91 28.99
C ASN A 17 30.93 13.64 28.44
N LEU A 18 30.84 12.80 27.41
CA LEU A 18 29.57 12.46 26.75
C LEU A 18 28.65 11.68 27.69
N ARG A 19 27.42 12.17 27.84
CA ARG A 19 26.37 11.49 28.59
C ARG A 19 25.28 10.95 27.67
N ALA A 20 24.42 10.08 28.21
CA ALA A 20 23.27 9.57 27.49
C ALA A 20 22.33 10.72 27.06
N GLU A 21 22.21 11.76 27.89
CA GLU A 21 21.39 12.93 27.59
C GLU A 21 21.90 13.69 26.35
N ASP A 22 23.22 13.82 26.17
CA ASP A 22 23.80 14.51 25.02
C ASP A 22 23.51 13.76 23.70
N LEU A 23 23.57 12.42 23.76
CA LEU A 23 23.29 11.57 22.60
C LEU A 23 21.80 11.53 22.27
N ASN A 24 20.93 11.44 23.29
CA ASN A 24 19.49 11.50 23.12
C ASN A 24 19.07 12.85 22.53
N ALA A 25 19.62 13.96 23.03
CA ALA A 25 19.36 15.30 22.49
C ALA A 25 19.76 15.40 21.00
N LEU A 26 20.83 14.72 20.57
CA LEU A 26 21.21 14.67 19.16
C LEU A 26 20.19 13.86 18.33
N VAL A 27 19.73 12.71 18.84
CA VAL A 27 18.71 11.89 18.17
C VAL A 27 17.39 12.65 18.04
N ASP A 28 16.95 13.30 19.11
CA ASP A 28 15.72 14.11 19.12
C ASP A 28 15.83 15.28 18.14
N TRP A 29 16.97 15.98 18.13
CA TRP A 29 17.21 17.04 17.15
C TRP A 29 17.15 16.53 15.70
N MET A 30 17.73 15.36 15.40
CA MET A 30 17.66 14.78 14.05
C MET A 30 16.22 14.42 13.66
N ARG A 31 15.47 13.81 14.59
CA ARG A 31 14.05 13.46 14.39
C ARG A 31 13.20 14.69 14.16
N ASP A 32 13.31 15.70 15.01
CA ASP A 32 12.50 16.90 14.91
C ASP A 32 12.91 17.76 13.71
N SER A 33 14.19 17.77 13.33
CA SER A 33 14.64 18.38 12.06
C SER A 33 14.03 17.68 10.85
N ARG A 34 13.91 16.35 10.89
CA ARG A 34 13.27 15.57 9.81
C ARG A 34 11.77 15.81 9.77
N ARG A 35 11.10 15.78 10.93
CA ARG A 35 9.67 16.11 11.06
C ARG A 35 9.37 17.50 10.53
N ARG A 36 10.18 18.50 10.90
CA ARG A 36 10.07 19.87 10.39
C ARG A 36 10.21 19.93 8.87
N PHE A 37 11.21 19.24 8.30
CA PHE A 37 11.33 19.15 6.85
C PHE A 37 10.09 18.52 6.21
N ASN A 38 9.61 17.40 6.74
CA ASN A 38 8.42 16.72 6.22
C ASN A 38 7.19 17.65 6.28
N ARG A 39 6.92 18.30 7.43
CA ARG A 39 5.78 19.22 7.59
C ARG A 39 5.79 20.36 6.57
N HIS A 40 6.93 21.01 6.36
CA HIS A 40 6.99 22.22 5.54
C HIS A 40 7.30 21.97 4.06
N ALA A 41 8.06 20.93 3.73
CA ALA A 41 8.48 20.65 2.36
C ALA A 41 7.60 19.61 1.66
N ILE A 42 7.07 18.63 2.40
CA ILE A 42 6.28 17.52 1.83
C ILE A 42 4.79 17.67 2.18
N GLY A 43 4.50 18.11 3.40
CA GLY A 43 3.18 18.07 4.01
C GLY A 43 2.95 16.77 4.78
N TRP A 44 1.69 16.37 4.88
CA TRP A 44 1.25 15.16 5.58
C TRP A 44 0.12 14.46 4.81
N GLY A 45 -0.05 13.17 5.06
CA GLY A 45 -0.97 12.28 4.34
C GLY A 45 -0.31 10.96 3.95
N VAL A 46 -1.01 10.17 3.13
CA VAL A 46 -0.52 8.89 2.61
C VAL A 46 0.35 9.14 1.39
N LEU A 47 1.60 8.69 1.43
CA LEU A 47 2.53 8.82 0.31
C LEU A 47 2.38 7.66 -0.68
N SER A 48 2.27 6.43 -0.18
CA SER A 48 2.13 5.22 -0.99
C SER A 48 1.53 4.06 -0.20
N GLY A 49 0.86 3.12 -0.89
CA GLY A 49 0.35 1.88 -0.29
C GLY A 49 -0.81 2.11 0.68
N LEU A 50 -0.84 1.38 1.80
CA LEU A 50 -1.89 1.41 2.82
C LEU A 50 -3.32 1.13 2.31
N PRO A 51 -3.54 0.13 1.42
CA PRO A 51 -4.90 -0.28 1.09
C PRO A 51 -5.59 -0.83 2.34
N VAL A 52 -6.90 -0.66 2.46
CA VAL A 52 -7.72 -1.09 3.57
C VAL A 52 -8.81 -2.01 3.04
N SER A 53 -8.72 -3.30 3.37
CA SER A 53 -9.71 -4.29 2.94
C SER A 53 -10.41 -4.91 4.15
N PRO A 54 -11.69 -5.31 4.03
CA PRO A 54 -12.33 -6.13 5.04
C PRO A 54 -11.66 -7.52 5.12
N VAL A 55 -11.68 -8.13 6.29
CA VAL A 55 -11.16 -9.50 6.48
C VAL A 55 -12.28 -10.51 6.29
N ALA A 56 -12.10 -11.46 5.37
CA ALA A 56 -13.09 -12.49 5.09
C ALA A 56 -13.46 -13.30 6.35
N GLY A 57 -14.76 -13.48 6.59
CA GLY A 57 -15.29 -14.18 7.76
C GLY A 57 -15.20 -13.42 9.09
N GLN A 58 -14.67 -12.20 9.10
CA GLN A 58 -14.57 -11.34 10.28
C GLN A 58 -15.24 -9.99 9.99
N PRO A 59 -16.55 -9.86 10.25
CA PRO A 59 -17.34 -8.72 9.76
C PRO A 59 -16.93 -7.37 10.37
N TRP A 60 -16.16 -7.38 11.44
CA TRP A 60 -15.65 -6.20 12.11
C TRP A 60 -14.13 -6.01 12.00
N ALA A 61 -13.45 -6.87 11.24
CA ALA A 61 -12.01 -6.77 11.09
C ALA A 61 -11.63 -6.15 9.75
N VAL A 62 -10.70 -5.20 9.80
CA VAL A 62 -10.02 -4.63 8.63
C VAL A 62 -8.57 -5.07 8.60
N GLN A 63 -8.02 -5.17 7.39
CA GLN A 63 -6.62 -5.38 7.15
C GLN A 63 -6.04 -4.18 6.41
N VAL A 64 -4.96 -3.62 6.94
CA VAL A 64 -4.22 -2.53 6.29
C VAL A 64 -3.00 -3.12 5.60
N GLY A 65 -2.86 -2.91 4.30
CA GLY A 65 -1.71 -3.36 3.53
C GLY A 65 -0.44 -2.53 3.80
N ALA A 66 0.67 -2.95 3.21
CA ALA A 66 1.94 -2.25 3.35
C ALA A 66 1.88 -0.85 2.72
N GLY A 67 2.62 0.11 3.29
CA GLY A 67 2.68 1.47 2.77
C GLY A 67 3.40 2.46 3.69
N PHE A 68 3.32 3.73 3.32
CA PHE A 68 4.03 4.82 3.97
C PHE A 68 3.16 6.07 4.03
N ALA A 69 3.13 6.71 5.20
CA ALA A 69 2.43 7.96 5.44
C ALA A 69 3.30 8.93 6.26
N ILE A 70 2.93 10.21 6.21
CA ILE A 70 3.52 11.26 7.05
C ILE A 70 2.39 11.85 7.89
N ALA A 71 2.55 11.82 9.21
CA ALA A 71 1.59 12.38 10.16
C ALA A 71 1.57 13.91 10.13
N PRO A 72 0.52 14.58 10.66
CA PRO A 72 0.46 16.03 10.77
C PRO A 72 1.66 16.66 11.49
N THR A 73 2.27 15.97 12.46
CA THR A 73 3.50 16.43 13.12
C THR A 73 4.76 16.26 12.27
N GLY A 74 4.67 15.65 11.09
CA GLY A 74 5.80 15.31 10.23
C GLY A 74 6.45 13.96 10.55
N ALA A 75 5.93 13.23 11.54
CA ALA A 75 6.40 11.89 11.87
C ALA A 75 6.15 10.94 10.69
N GLU A 76 7.15 10.12 10.37
CA GLU A 76 7.04 9.11 9.32
C GLU A 76 6.36 7.87 9.90
N ILE A 77 5.42 7.28 9.14
CA ILE A 77 4.73 6.05 9.51
C ILE A 77 4.92 5.02 8.41
N ALA A 78 5.62 3.93 8.71
CA ALA A 78 5.88 2.85 7.79
C ALA A 78 5.16 1.56 8.22
N VAL A 79 4.41 0.96 7.29
CA VAL A 79 3.77 -0.35 7.45
C VAL A 79 4.46 -1.31 6.48
N PRO A 80 5.46 -2.11 6.91
CA PRO A 80 6.34 -2.82 5.99
C PRO A 80 5.72 -4.07 5.33
N ALA A 81 4.88 -4.82 6.03
CA ALA A 81 4.37 -6.12 5.58
C ALA A 81 2.83 -6.25 5.66
N GLY A 82 2.13 -5.12 5.74
CA GLY A 82 0.73 -5.08 6.15
C GLY A 82 0.56 -5.25 7.66
N ALA A 83 -0.50 -4.67 8.21
CA ALA A 83 -0.89 -4.84 9.59
C ALA A 83 -1.61 -6.18 9.79
N ALA A 84 -1.52 -6.71 11.01
CA ALA A 84 -2.42 -7.77 11.44
C ALA A 84 -3.89 -7.30 11.34
N PRO A 85 -4.85 -8.23 11.17
CA PRO A 85 -6.27 -7.92 11.26
C PRO A 85 -6.57 -7.07 12.50
N TYR A 86 -7.28 -5.97 12.29
CA TYR A 86 -7.65 -5.02 13.34
C TYR A 86 -9.16 -5.02 13.49
N ASP A 87 -9.63 -5.47 14.65
CA ASP A 87 -11.04 -5.46 15.02
C ASP A 87 -11.46 -4.04 15.41
N ILE A 88 -12.28 -3.42 14.56
CA ILE A 88 -12.75 -2.05 14.74
C ILE A 88 -13.96 -1.96 15.67
N CYS A 89 -14.61 -3.09 15.98
CA CYS A 89 -15.92 -3.08 16.61
C CYS A 89 -15.97 -2.33 17.95
N PRO A 90 -15.04 -2.55 18.91
CA PRO A 90 -15.14 -1.89 20.21
C PRO A 90 -15.09 -0.37 20.10
N GLU A 91 -14.19 0.15 19.24
CA GLU A 91 -14.00 1.58 19.07
C GLU A 91 -15.10 2.20 18.20
N ALA A 92 -15.52 1.51 17.12
CA ALA A 92 -16.59 1.99 16.25
C ALA A 92 -17.93 2.10 16.99
N ARG A 93 -18.32 1.08 17.77
CA ARG A 93 -19.54 1.13 18.58
C ARG A 93 -19.52 2.23 19.62
N ALA A 94 -18.35 2.46 20.25
CA ALA A 94 -18.18 3.56 21.18
C ALA A 94 -18.37 4.92 20.50
N CYS A 95 -17.81 5.11 19.30
CA CYS A 95 -18.01 6.33 18.50
C CYS A 95 -19.47 6.57 18.12
N LEU A 96 -20.17 5.49 17.75
CA LEU A 96 -21.57 5.56 17.32
C LEU A 96 -22.57 5.58 18.48
N GLY A 97 -22.10 5.61 19.74
CA GLY A 97 -22.95 5.62 20.93
C GLY A 97 -23.78 4.34 21.12
N ILE A 98 -23.31 3.22 20.57
CA ILE A 98 -24.03 1.93 20.62
C ILE A 98 -23.57 1.16 21.85
N PRO A 99 -24.45 0.91 22.84
CA PRO A 99 -24.08 0.19 24.04
C PRO A 99 -23.85 -1.30 23.78
N GLY A 100 -23.08 -1.95 24.66
CA GLY A 100 -22.88 -3.40 24.69
C GLY A 100 -21.65 -3.90 23.93
N PRO A 101 -21.21 -5.13 24.25
CA PRO A 101 -20.05 -5.74 23.60
C PRO A 101 -20.30 -6.00 22.12
N CYS A 102 -19.21 -6.25 21.40
CA CYS A 102 -19.27 -6.70 20.03
C CYS A 102 -20.00 -8.04 19.94
N PRO A 103 -20.96 -8.20 19.03
CA PRO A 103 -21.55 -9.51 18.79
C PRO A 103 -20.43 -10.46 18.35
N ASN A 104 -20.39 -11.66 18.92
CA ASN A 104 -19.44 -12.67 18.44
C ASN A 104 -19.77 -12.95 16.97
N PRO A 105 -18.77 -13.24 16.10
CA PRO A 105 -19.02 -13.58 14.71
C PRO A 105 -20.06 -14.71 14.53
N GLY A 106 -20.09 -15.67 15.46
CA GLY A 106 -21.07 -16.77 15.47
C GLY A 106 -22.45 -16.40 16.03
N ASP A 107 -22.58 -15.32 16.78
CA ASP A 107 -23.86 -14.88 17.35
C ASP A 107 -24.65 -13.99 16.39
N LEU A 108 -24.04 -13.54 15.29
CA LEU A 108 -24.70 -12.71 14.28
C LEU A 108 -25.92 -13.39 13.64
N THR A 109 -26.02 -14.72 13.72
CA THR A 109 -27.19 -15.49 13.28
C THR A 109 -28.30 -15.57 14.34
N ASP A 110 -28.04 -15.21 15.59
CA ASP A 110 -28.93 -15.51 16.75
C ASP A 110 -29.17 -14.28 17.66
N THR A 111 -28.94 -13.06 17.17
CA THR A 111 -28.96 -11.84 18.01
C THR A 111 -30.35 -11.44 18.57
N GLY A 112 -31.39 -12.26 18.43
CA GLY A 112 -32.70 -12.02 19.06
C GLY A 112 -33.39 -10.71 18.67
N PHE A 113 -32.91 -10.05 17.62
CA PHE A 113 -33.70 -9.10 16.85
C PHE A 113 -34.78 -9.89 16.12
N PRO A 114 -35.97 -9.31 15.87
CA PRO A 114 -36.97 -9.99 15.06
C PRO A 114 -36.29 -10.43 13.75
N GLU A 115 -36.52 -11.67 13.33
CA GLU A 115 -36.01 -12.31 12.10
C GLU A 115 -36.31 -11.50 10.80
N ASP A 116 -36.86 -10.29 10.91
CA ASP A 116 -37.50 -9.53 9.86
C ASP A 116 -36.52 -8.75 8.96
N LEU A 117 -35.23 -8.65 9.31
CA LEU A 117 -34.24 -8.13 8.35
C LEU A 117 -33.58 -9.28 7.60
N PRO A 118 -33.82 -9.40 6.29
CA PRO A 118 -33.38 -10.57 5.56
C PRO A 118 -31.87 -10.59 5.33
N ALA A 119 -31.31 -11.80 5.31
CA ALA A 119 -29.92 -11.99 4.94
C ALA A 119 -29.65 -11.52 3.49
N PRO A 120 -28.44 -11.01 3.20
CA PRO A 120 -28.01 -10.75 1.83
C PRO A 120 -28.15 -12.02 0.99
N VAL A 121 -28.76 -11.89 -0.19
CA VAL A 121 -28.85 -12.99 -1.14
C VAL A 121 -27.58 -12.99 -1.95
N ASN A 122 -26.74 -14.01 -1.75
CA ASN A 122 -25.54 -14.24 -2.53
C ASN A 122 -25.76 -15.44 -3.45
N PHE A 123 -25.91 -15.18 -4.75
CA PHE A 123 -26.13 -16.25 -5.73
C PHE A 123 -24.89 -17.13 -5.97
N ALA A 124 -23.74 -16.77 -5.37
CA ALA A 124 -22.52 -17.56 -5.42
C ALA A 124 -22.39 -18.66 -4.37
N ASP A 125 -23.35 -18.79 -3.44
CA ASP A 125 -23.36 -19.91 -2.52
C ASP A 125 -23.66 -21.23 -3.28
N PRO A 126 -22.76 -22.24 -3.25
CA PRO A 126 -22.96 -23.53 -3.91
C PRO A 126 -24.19 -24.31 -3.44
N GLY A 127 -24.86 -23.87 -2.37
CA GLY A 127 -26.13 -24.44 -1.91
C GLY A 127 -27.36 -24.07 -2.75
N HIS A 128 -27.28 -23.09 -3.65
CA HIS A 128 -28.44 -22.68 -4.46
C HIS A 128 -28.67 -23.57 -5.69
N PRO A 129 -29.91 -23.95 -6.01
CA PRO A 129 -30.19 -24.72 -7.21
C PRO A 129 -29.85 -23.90 -8.47
N GLU A 130 -29.12 -24.54 -9.37
CA GLU A 130 -28.62 -23.98 -10.64
C GLU A 130 -29.78 -23.50 -11.54
N VAL A 131 -30.95 -24.13 -11.39
CA VAL A 131 -32.20 -23.82 -12.08
C VAL A 131 -33.34 -23.80 -11.07
N ASP A 132 -34.17 -22.75 -11.09
CA ASP A 132 -35.31 -22.59 -10.18
C ASP A 132 -36.49 -21.94 -10.92
N ALA A 133 -37.69 -21.93 -10.32
CA ALA A 133 -38.86 -21.29 -10.91
C ALA A 133 -38.63 -19.81 -11.23
N ASN A 134 -39.28 -19.31 -12.27
CA ASN A 134 -39.43 -17.88 -12.55
C ASN A 134 -40.91 -17.50 -12.32
N PRO A 135 -41.25 -16.66 -11.32
CA PRO A 135 -40.34 -15.90 -10.47
C PRO A 135 -39.65 -16.74 -9.38
N ARG A 136 -38.43 -16.33 -9.01
CA ARG A 136 -37.62 -16.93 -7.94
C ARG A 136 -37.87 -16.21 -6.61
N ASP A 137 -38.24 -16.94 -5.57
CA ASP A 137 -38.42 -16.42 -4.22
C ASP A 137 -37.15 -16.60 -3.40
N VAL A 138 -36.68 -15.52 -2.76
CA VAL A 138 -35.50 -15.51 -1.89
C VAL A 138 -35.86 -15.11 -0.44
N GLY A 139 -37.14 -15.28 -0.08
CA GLY A 139 -37.70 -15.08 1.26
C GLY A 139 -38.26 -13.68 1.47
N TRP A 140 -37.48 -12.66 1.14
CA TRP A 140 -37.86 -11.25 1.31
C TRP A 140 -37.99 -10.48 0.00
N ALA A 141 -37.69 -11.15 -1.10
CA ALA A 141 -37.84 -10.60 -2.43
C ALA A 141 -38.27 -11.70 -3.38
N THR A 142 -39.04 -11.31 -4.40
CA THR A 142 -39.42 -12.14 -5.52
C THR A 142 -38.78 -11.57 -6.77
N ILE A 143 -37.96 -12.38 -7.46
CA ILE A 143 -37.16 -11.95 -8.60
C ILE A 143 -37.76 -12.57 -9.86
N GLN A 144 -38.27 -11.72 -10.74
CA GLN A 144 -38.79 -12.11 -12.04
C GLN A 144 -37.81 -11.71 -13.13
N THR A 145 -37.43 -12.65 -13.99
CA THR A 145 -36.55 -12.37 -15.14
C THR A 145 -37.36 -12.24 -16.41
N ASP A 146 -37.05 -11.25 -17.24
CA ASP A 146 -37.66 -11.05 -18.56
C ASP A 146 -36.65 -11.47 -19.62
N VAL A 147 -36.54 -12.79 -19.83
CA VAL A 147 -35.86 -13.32 -21.00
C VAL A 147 -36.92 -13.47 -22.10
N PRO A 148 -36.83 -12.77 -23.25
CA PRO A 148 -37.76 -12.97 -24.34
C PRO A 148 -37.70 -14.43 -24.83
N GLY A 149 -38.75 -15.21 -24.58
CA GLY A 149 -38.77 -16.66 -24.79
C GLY A 149 -38.24 -17.49 -23.62
N ALA A 150 -38.17 -16.92 -22.41
CA ALA A 150 -37.77 -17.60 -21.19
C ALA A 150 -38.60 -18.86 -20.99
N ASP A 151 -37.92 -19.98 -20.80
CA ASP A 151 -38.47 -21.11 -20.07
C ASP A 151 -38.99 -20.60 -18.70
N ASP A 152 -39.90 -21.32 -18.05
CA ASP A 152 -40.48 -20.97 -16.72
C ASP A 152 -39.42 -21.02 -15.57
N GLN A 153 -38.15 -20.80 -15.89
CA GLN A 153 -36.99 -21.05 -15.05
C GLN A 153 -35.98 -19.91 -15.07
N THR A 154 -35.50 -19.54 -13.88
CA THR A 154 -34.30 -18.73 -13.69
C THR A 154 -33.05 -19.59 -13.77
N ARG A 155 -31.93 -19.03 -14.25
CA ARG A 155 -30.64 -19.75 -14.37
C ARG A 155 -29.55 -19.02 -13.60
N ILE A 156 -28.86 -19.75 -12.73
CA ILE A 156 -27.60 -19.30 -12.15
C ILE A 156 -26.47 -19.71 -13.11
N MET A 157 -25.57 -18.79 -13.44
CA MET A 157 -24.42 -19.06 -14.29
C MET A 157 -23.13 -18.83 -13.51
N ALA A 158 -22.21 -19.79 -13.61
CA ALA A 158 -20.82 -19.57 -13.27
C ALA A 158 -20.14 -18.81 -14.42
N LEU A 159 -19.66 -17.61 -14.14
CA LEU A 159 -18.77 -16.83 -14.98
C LEU A 159 -17.36 -16.95 -14.39
N ASP A 160 -16.32 -16.74 -15.20
CA ASP A 160 -14.91 -17.03 -14.83
C ASP A 160 -14.52 -16.62 -13.39
N GLN A 161 -15.05 -15.50 -12.89
CA GLN A 161 -14.72 -14.96 -11.57
C GLN A 161 -15.89 -14.90 -10.57
N PHE A 162 -17.12 -15.20 -10.98
CA PHE A 162 -18.29 -15.08 -10.10
C PHE A 162 -19.48 -15.89 -10.58
N THR A 163 -20.35 -16.26 -9.64
CA THR A 163 -21.61 -16.95 -9.92
C THR A 163 -22.76 -15.97 -9.76
N ALA A 164 -23.68 -15.92 -10.73
CA ALA A 164 -24.72 -14.89 -10.76
C ALA A 164 -26.03 -15.39 -11.39
N LEU A 165 -27.13 -14.75 -11.02
CA LEU A 165 -28.44 -14.95 -11.63
C LEU A 165 -28.53 -14.22 -12.97
N LEU A 166 -28.77 -14.94 -14.07
CA LEU A 166 -28.98 -14.34 -15.39
C LEU A 166 -30.38 -13.72 -15.46
N LEU A 167 -30.46 -12.39 -15.58
CA LEU A 167 -31.73 -11.68 -15.73
C LEU A 167 -32.22 -11.62 -17.19
N GLY A 168 -31.31 -11.74 -18.16
CA GLY A 168 -31.63 -11.46 -19.56
C GLY A 168 -31.60 -9.95 -19.82
N VAL A 169 -32.61 -9.43 -20.52
CA VAL A 169 -32.67 -8.00 -20.93
C VAL A 169 -33.19 -7.12 -19.80
N SER A 170 -34.14 -7.64 -19.01
CA SER A 170 -34.59 -6.95 -17.81
C SER A 170 -34.93 -7.92 -16.67
N GLY A 171 -34.95 -7.42 -15.45
CA GLY A 171 -35.41 -8.15 -14.27
C GLY A 171 -36.17 -7.23 -13.33
N LEU A 172 -37.22 -7.75 -12.71
CA LEU A 172 -38.01 -7.07 -11.70
C LEU A 172 -37.83 -7.78 -10.36
N ILE A 173 -37.42 -7.03 -9.35
CA ILE A 173 -37.29 -7.50 -7.98
C ILE A 173 -38.41 -6.86 -7.18
N GLN A 174 -39.34 -7.65 -6.67
CA GLN A 174 -40.41 -7.20 -5.79
C GLN A 174 -40.02 -7.48 -4.34
N LEU A 175 -39.97 -6.45 -3.50
CA LEU A 175 -39.65 -6.59 -2.07
C LEU A 175 -40.91 -7.02 -1.30
N ALA A 176 -40.76 -7.90 -0.32
CA ALA A 176 -41.85 -8.33 0.56
C ALA A 176 -42.36 -7.16 1.42
N ASP A 177 -41.43 -6.38 1.96
CA ASP A 177 -41.69 -5.17 2.75
C ASP A 177 -41.00 -3.96 2.10
N PRO A 178 -41.61 -2.76 2.17
CA PRO A 178 -40.99 -1.54 1.68
C PRO A 178 -39.68 -1.23 2.42
N MET A 179 -38.65 -0.81 1.69
CA MET A 179 -37.34 -0.44 2.23
C MET A 179 -36.99 1.00 1.84
N ASP A 180 -36.28 1.73 2.69
CA ASP A 180 -35.85 3.10 2.34
C ASP A 180 -34.55 3.11 1.51
N GLU A 181 -33.85 1.98 1.48
CA GLU A 181 -32.59 1.82 0.79
C GLU A 181 -32.31 0.33 0.48
N ILE A 182 -31.70 0.06 -0.67
CA ILE A 182 -31.34 -1.29 -1.11
C ILE A 182 -30.06 -1.25 -1.96
N THR A 183 -29.16 -2.20 -1.74
CA THR A 183 -27.95 -2.36 -2.55
C THR A 183 -28.09 -3.53 -3.50
N VAL A 184 -27.84 -3.27 -4.77
CA VAL A 184 -27.92 -4.24 -5.87
C VAL A 184 -26.53 -4.39 -6.49
N ILE A 185 -26.02 -5.61 -6.54
CA ILE A 185 -24.73 -5.92 -7.18
C ILE A 185 -25.01 -6.53 -8.55
N VAL A 186 -24.63 -5.80 -9.60
CA VAL A 186 -24.89 -6.19 -10.99
C VAL A 186 -23.61 -6.21 -11.83
N ALA A 187 -23.63 -6.97 -12.92
CA ALA A 187 -22.63 -6.95 -13.99
C ALA A 187 -23.33 -7.05 -15.35
N HIS A 188 -22.83 -6.32 -16.35
CA HIS A 188 -23.40 -6.32 -17.71
C HIS A 188 -22.44 -6.93 -18.74
N THR A 189 -22.97 -7.49 -19.82
CA THR A 189 -22.12 -8.09 -20.88
C THR A 189 -21.61 -7.11 -21.93
N ALA A 190 -22.32 -6.00 -22.16
CA ALA A 190 -21.93 -5.07 -23.22
C ALA A 190 -22.29 -3.60 -22.94
N LYS A 191 -23.55 -3.29 -22.61
CA LYS A 191 -23.97 -1.93 -22.24
C LYS A 191 -24.29 -1.84 -20.74
N PRO A 192 -24.00 -0.70 -20.11
CA PRO A 192 -24.35 -0.46 -18.72
C PRO A 192 -25.82 -0.74 -18.41
N ALA A 193 -26.08 -1.44 -17.31
CA ALA A 193 -27.44 -1.62 -16.82
C ALA A 193 -27.94 -0.35 -16.12
N THR A 194 -29.23 -0.05 -16.28
CA THR A 194 -29.94 0.94 -15.48
C THR A 194 -30.75 0.21 -14.41
N VAL A 195 -30.62 0.66 -13.16
CA VAL A 195 -31.32 0.11 -12.00
C VAL A 195 -32.23 1.20 -11.44
N THR A 196 -33.54 0.94 -11.43
CA THR A 196 -34.58 1.90 -11.07
C THR A 196 -35.33 1.39 -9.85
N ALA A 197 -35.36 2.17 -8.77
CA ALA A 197 -36.15 1.86 -7.58
C ALA A 197 -37.52 2.55 -7.68
N ARG A 198 -38.58 1.83 -7.30
CA ARG A 198 -39.96 2.33 -7.32
C ARG A 198 -40.66 2.11 -6.00
N ASP A 199 -41.52 3.05 -5.63
CA ASP A 199 -42.41 2.93 -4.46
C ASP A 199 -43.60 1.98 -4.73
N ALA A 200 -44.43 1.75 -3.72
CA ALA A 200 -45.63 0.91 -3.84
C ALA A 200 -46.68 1.46 -4.84
N ALA A 201 -46.61 2.74 -5.21
CA ALA A 201 -47.46 3.36 -6.22
C ALA A 201 -46.85 3.27 -7.64
N GLY A 202 -45.63 2.73 -7.77
CA GLY A 202 -44.90 2.60 -9.02
C GLY A 202 -44.14 3.86 -9.44
N ASN A 203 -44.10 4.90 -8.59
CA ASN A 203 -43.32 6.11 -8.86
C ASN A 203 -41.83 5.78 -8.73
N ILE A 204 -41.02 6.35 -9.61
CA ILE A 204 -39.56 6.23 -9.53
C ILE A 204 -39.08 7.07 -8.35
N VAL A 205 -38.41 6.44 -7.38
CA VAL A 205 -37.79 7.12 -6.24
C VAL A 205 -36.28 7.29 -6.41
N ASP A 206 -35.64 6.38 -7.15
CA ASP A 206 -34.22 6.49 -7.50
C ASP A 206 -33.91 5.80 -8.84
N THR A 207 -32.82 6.21 -9.49
CA THR A 207 -32.31 5.58 -10.70
C THR A 207 -30.80 5.74 -10.80
N LEU A 208 -30.10 4.61 -10.89
CA LEU A 208 -28.65 4.56 -11.08
C LEU A 208 -28.32 3.79 -12.35
N MET A 209 -27.20 4.16 -12.99
CA MET A 209 -26.67 3.46 -14.16
C MET A 209 -25.28 2.93 -13.82
N GLN A 210 -24.95 1.73 -14.28
CA GLN A 210 -23.59 1.22 -14.17
C GLN A 210 -22.60 2.13 -14.90
N THR A 211 -21.38 2.21 -14.38
CA THR A 211 -20.30 3.04 -14.93
C THR A 211 -19.01 2.27 -15.16
N VAL A 212 -18.96 1.00 -14.73
CA VAL A 212 -17.81 0.13 -14.89
C VAL A 212 -17.82 -0.57 -16.25
N ASP A 213 -16.69 -1.16 -16.61
CA ASP A 213 -16.54 -1.94 -17.84
C ASP A 213 -17.40 -3.23 -17.82
N PRO A 214 -17.71 -3.80 -19.00
CA PRO A 214 -18.40 -5.08 -19.09
C PRO A 214 -17.75 -6.18 -18.23
N MET A 215 -18.59 -7.02 -17.63
CA MET A 215 -18.20 -8.14 -16.76
C MET A 215 -17.46 -7.74 -15.47
N VAL A 216 -17.46 -6.46 -15.10
CA VAL A 216 -16.99 -5.99 -13.78
C VAL A 216 -18.20 -5.81 -12.85
N PRO A 217 -18.25 -6.49 -11.68
CA PRO A 217 -19.29 -6.25 -10.69
C PRO A 217 -19.29 -4.81 -10.18
N GLN A 218 -20.48 -4.22 -10.04
CA GLN A 218 -20.67 -2.91 -9.41
C GLN A 218 -21.82 -2.97 -8.42
N SER A 219 -21.58 -2.50 -7.19
CA SER A 219 -22.62 -2.26 -6.19
C SER A 219 -23.29 -0.91 -6.48
N LEU A 220 -24.61 -0.93 -6.66
CA LEU A 220 -25.46 0.24 -6.85
C LEU A 220 -26.37 0.37 -5.63
N ARG A 221 -26.24 1.48 -4.90
CA ARG A 221 -26.99 1.78 -3.66
C ARG A 221 -28.16 2.70 -4.00
N LEU A 222 -29.37 2.16 -4.04
CA LEU A 222 -30.60 2.89 -4.33
C LEU A 222 -31.19 3.44 -3.03
N THR A 223 -31.65 4.69 -3.03
CA THR A 223 -32.22 5.38 -1.85
C THR A 223 -33.56 6.02 -2.18
N GLY A 224 -34.56 5.87 -1.33
CA GLY A 224 -35.87 6.48 -1.53
C GLY A 224 -36.90 5.95 -0.55
N ALA A 225 -37.83 6.80 -0.10
CA ALA A 225 -38.81 6.36 0.89
C ALA A 225 -39.72 5.24 0.35
N GLY A 226 -39.76 4.11 1.04
CA GLY A 226 -40.67 3.00 0.75
C GLY A 226 -40.49 2.35 -0.64
N ILE A 227 -39.24 2.09 -1.06
CA ILE A 227 -38.92 1.24 -2.22
C ILE A 227 -39.64 -0.10 -2.05
N GLN A 228 -40.51 -0.44 -3.00
CA GLN A 228 -41.24 -1.71 -3.03
C GLN A 228 -40.75 -2.60 -4.17
N SER A 229 -40.18 -2.01 -5.24
CA SER A 229 -39.62 -2.79 -6.33
C SER A 229 -38.38 -2.14 -6.94
N VAL A 230 -37.53 -2.99 -7.53
CA VAL A 230 -36.33 -2.60 -8.25
C VAL A 230 -36.37 -3.22 -9.65
N GLU A 231 -36.29 -2.37 -10.67
CA GLU A 231 -36.27 -2.75 -12.08
C GLU A 231 -34.84 -2.59 -12.62
N ILE A 232 -34.28 -3.68 -13.15
CA ILE A 232 -32.95 -3.71 -13.76
C ILE A 232 -33.14 -3.87 -15.26
N ASN A 233 -32.60 -2.98 -16.07
CA ASN A 233 -32.74 -2.99 -17.51
C ASN A 233 -31.37 -2.81 -18.19
N ALA A 234 -31.03 -3.68 -19.13
CA ALA A 234 -29.92 -3.44 -20.05
C ALA A 234 -30.41 -3.45 -21.48
N ASP A 235 -30.30 -2.29 -22.12
CA ASP A 235 -30.71 -1.96 -23.50
C ASP A 235 -30.27 -2.98 -24.58
N GLY A 236 -30.94 -4.13 -24.60
CA GLY A 236 -30.71 -5.26 -25.50
C GLY A 236 -29.57 -6.22 -25.12
N ASN A 237 -29.07 -6.19 -23.86
CA ASN A 237 -27.96 -7.07 -23.43
C ASN A 237 -28.29 -7.85 -22.17
N ALA A 238 -27.52 -8.90 -21.90
CA ALA A 238 -27.65 -9.69 -20.69
C ALA A 238 -27.10 -8.93 -19.46
N VAL A 239 -27.85 -8.95 -18.37
CA VAL A 239 -27.41 -8.53 -17.03
C VAL A 239 -27.40 -9.71 -16.10
N PHE A 240 -26.40 -9.70 -15.23
CA PHE A 240 -26.23 -10.64 -14.14
C PHE A 240 -26.52 -9.93 -12.82
N LEU A 241 -27.33 -10.55 -11.98
CA LEU A 241 -27.54 -10.15 -10.60
C LEU A 241 -26.68 -11.04 -9.70
N LEU A 242 -25.67 -10.44 -9.07
CA LEU A 242 -24.71 -11.15 -8.23
C LEU A 242 -25.15 -11.17 -6.77
N GLY A 243 -25.82 -10.11 -6.33
CA GLY A 243 -26.34 -10.05 -4.97
C GLY A 243 -27.38 -8.97 -4.76
N LEU A 244 -28.24 -9.23 -3.78
CA LEU A 244 -29.22 -8.29 -3.25
C LEU A 244 -29.01 -8.20 -1.75
N ALA A 245 -28.84 -7.00 -1.23
CA ALA A 245 -28.78 -6.77 0.20
C ALA A 245 -29.77 -5.67 0.57
N PRO A 246 -30.67 -5.89 1.54
CA PRO A 246 -31.27 -4.74 2.22
C PRO A 246 -30.08 -3.94 2.76
N SER A 247 -30.07 -2.62 2.56
CA SER A 247 -29.06 -1.84 3.27
C SER A 247 -29.30 -2.05 4.75
N SER A 248 -28.35 -2.66 5.46
CA SER A 248 -28.36 -2.55 6.91
C SER A 248 -28.36 -1.05 7.19
N PRO A 249 -29.28 -0.52 8.01
CA PRO A 249 -29.30 0.91 8.28
C PRO A 249 -27.89 1.31 8.72
N VAL A 250 -27.24 2.17 7.93
CA VAL A 250 -25.91 2.68 8.25
C VAL A 250 -26.03 3.30 9.63
N MET A 251 -25.38 2.70 10.62
CA MET A 251 -25.42 3.22 11.99
C MET A 251 -24.58 4.48 12.10
N GLY A 252 -23.55 4.57 11.25
CA GLY A 252 -22.83 5.80 10.97
C GLY A 252 -21.54 5.49 10.21
N GLU A 253 -20.74 6.55 10.05
CA GLU A 253 -19.39 6.47 9.50
C GLU A 253 -18.39 6.59 10.66
N VAL A 254 -17.27 5.89 10.53
CA VAL A 254 -16.10 6.07 11.40
C VAL A 254 -14.84 6.15 10.56
N TYR A 255 -13.78 6.75 11.08
CA TYR A 255 -12.55 6.97 10.32
C TYR A 255 -11.44 6.08 10.85
N LEU A 256 -10.87 5.24 9.98
CA LEU A 256 -9.68 4.47 10.31
C LEU A 256 -8.46 5.36 10.12
N ALA A 257 -7.67 5.51 11.19
CA ALA A 257 -6.47 6.33 11.18
C ALA A 257 -5.24 5.55 11.63
N LEU A 258 -4.10 5.93 11.06
CA LEU A 258 -2.78 5.43 11.39
C LEU A 258 -2.03 6.50 12.19
N CYS A 259 -1.64 6.19 13.43
CA CYS A 259 -0.91 7.12 14.29
C CYS A 259 0.52 6.59 14.55
N PRO A 260 1.55 7.46 14.58
CA PRO A 260 2.88 7.06 14.97
C PRO A 260 2.86 6.62 16.43
N PHE A 261 3.66 5.62 16.75
CA PHE A 261 3.72 5.05 18.08
C PHE A 261 5.14 4.57 18.39
N ASP A 262 5.69 5.06 19.49
CA ASP A 262 6.98 4.59 19.99
C ASP A 262 6.78 3.28 20.77
N GLN A 263 7.19 2.17 20.17
CA GLN A 263 7.15 0.87 20.81
C GLN A 263 8.49 0.56 21.44
N LEU A 264 8.51 0.30 22.75
CA LEU A 264 9.69 -0.26 23.40
C LEU A 264 10.00 -1.61 22.78
N ALA A 265 11.15 -1.72 22.11
CA ALA A 265 11.56 -2.95 21.45
C ALA A 265 12.24 -3.86 22.47
N ALA A 266 11.96 -5.18 22.40
CA ALA A 266 12.42 -6.17 23.37
C ALA A 266 13.87 -5.91 23.82
N PRO A 267 14.13 -5.94 25.14
CA PRO A 267 15.44 -5.60 25.68
C PRO A 267 16.45 -6.58 25.09
N ARG A 268 17.42 -6.04 24.34
CA ARG A 268 18.63 -6.80 24.05
C ARG A 268 19.56 -6.63 25.24
N PRO A 269 20.08 -7.73 25.82
CA PRO A 269 21.06 -7.61 26.89
C PRO A 269 22.23 -6.77 26.38
N ALA A 270 22.51 -5.66 27.06
CA ALA A 270 23.58 -4.74 26.67
C ALA A 270 24.98 -5.38 26.79
N VAL A 271 25.05 -6.51 27.48
CA VAL A 271 26.25 -7.25 27.83
C VAL A 271 26.04 -8.71 27.42
N PRO A 272 27.02 -9.38 26.79
CA PRO A 272 26.95 -10.81 26.51
C PRO A 272 26.57 -11.59 27.77
N GLU A 273 25.79 -12.67 27.61
CA GLU A 273 25.22 -13.44 28.72
C GLU A 273 26.27 -13.91 29.74
N ALA A 274 27.49 -14.19 29.27
CA ALA A 274 28.64 -14.58 30.11
C ALA A 274 29.15 -13.49 31.09
N CYS A 275 28.79 -12.22 30.86
CA CYS A 275 29.20 -11.08 31.68
C CYS A 275 28.02 -10.43 32.41
N ARG A 276 26.83 -11.06 32.38
CA ARG A 276 25.62 -10.56 33.02
C ARG A 276 25.70 -10.81 34.53
N GLU A 277 25.58 -9.75 35.34
CA GLU A 277 25.43 -9.94 36.78
C GLU A 277 24.10 -10.67 37.07
N PRO A 278 24.05 -11.59 38.07
CA PRO A 278 22.87 -12.40 38.35
C PRO A 278 21.57 -11.63 38.63
N ASN A 279 21.64 -10.31 38.84
CA ASN A 279 20.51 -9.42 39.13
C ASN A 279 20.43 -8.21 38.20
N ALA A 280 21.13 -8.22 37.06
CA ALA A 280 21.01 -7.13 36.09
C ALA A 280 19.64 -7.18 35.41
N GLU A 281 18.75 -6.25 35.80
CA GLU A 281 17.45 -6.06 35.18
C GLU A 281 17.61 -5.76 33.68
N ASP A 282 16.84 -6.47 32.85
CA ASP A 282 16.75 -6.15 31.43
C ASP A 282 16.11 -4.77 31.26
N ARG A 283 16.90 -3.81 30.77
CA ARG A 283 16.38 -2.50 30.38
C ARG A 283 16.14 -2.48 28.88
N PHE A 284 14.99 -1.94 28.48
CA PHE A 284 14.74 -1.60 27.08
C PHE A 284 15.80 -0.60 26.62
N SER A 285 16.73 -1.06 25.77
CA SER A 285 17.81 -0.23 25.24
C SER A 285 17.43 0.45 23.92
N ARG A 286 16.22 0.19 23.39
CA ARG A 286 15.78 0.59 22.06
C ARG A 286 14.31 0.96 22.04
N VAL A 287 14.00 2.00 21.28
CA VAL A 287 12.64 2.39 20.89
C VAL A 287 12.54 2.14 19.38
N CYS A 288 11.55 1.37 18.96
CA CYS A 288 11.18 1.24 17.57
C CYS A 288 10.09 2.26 17.24
N GLU A 289 10.32 3.03 16.18
CA GLU A 289 9.27 3.81 15.54
C GLU A 289 8.30 2.82 14.90
N SER A 290 7.09 2.77 15.45
CA SER A 290 6.02 1.86 15.07
C SER A 290 4.77 2.68 14.78
N TYR A 291 3.65 1.98 14.60
CA TYR A 291 2.36 2.59 14.37
C TYR A 291 1.29 1.92 15.21
N ARG A 292 0.18 2.63 15.38
CA ARG A 292 -1.07 2.05 15.89
C ARG A 292 -2.21 2.43 14.98
N LEU A 293 -3.13 1.49 14.79
CA LEU A 293 -4.44 1.77 14.23
C LEU A 293 -5.34 2.33 15.32
N LYS A 294 -6.25 3.22 14.92
CA LYS A 294 -7.23 3.85 15.79
C LYS A 294 -8.47 4.19 14.98
N ILE A 295 -9.64 4.06 15.60
CA ILE A 295 -10.89 4.62 15.07
C ILE A 295 -11.10 6.02 15.62
N LEU A 296 -11.38 6.96 14.72
CA LEU A 296 -11.78 8.32 15.05
C LEU A 296 -13.29 8.46 14.80
N CYS A 297 -13.97 9.09 15.75
CA CYS A 297 -15.42 9.31 15.66
C CYS A 297 -15.77 10.48 14.74
N ASP A 298 -14.88 11.47 14.67
CA ASP A 298 -15.01 12.66 13.84
C ASP A 298 -13.81 12.77 12.91
N LEU A 299 -14.04 13.32 11.72
CA LEU A 299 -12.97 13.61 10.78
C LEU A 299 -12.13 14.78 11.34
N PRO A 300 -10.81 14.63 11.53
CA PRO A 300 -9.97 15.74 11.97
C PRO A 300 -10.11 16.94 11.02
N ALA A 301 -10.19 18.16 11.56
CA ALA A 301 -10.42 19.36 10.74
C ALA A 301 -9.39 19.54 9.60
N GLY A 302 -8.15 19.09 9.79
CA GLY A 302 -7.10 19.13 8.76
C GLY A 302 -7.31 18.18 7.59
N ASN A 303 -8.19 17.18 7.71
CA ASN A 303 -8.50 16.22 6.65
C ASN A 303 -9.54 16.73 5.65
N ALA A 304 -10.27 17.78 5.98
CA ALA A 304 -11.19 18.40 5.02
C ALA A 304 -10.38 18.85 3.78
N PRO A 305 -10.85 18.55 2.56
CA PRO A 305 -10.20 19.02 1.36
C PRO A 305 -10.16 20.56 1.40
N PRO A 306 -9.01 21.19 1.14
CA PRO A 306 -8.92 22.64 1.16
C PRO A 306 -9.87 23.23 0.12
N GLY A 307 -10.53 24.33 0.48
CA GLY A 307 -11.40 25.06 -0.44
C GLY A 307 -10.62 25.60 -1.65
N CYS A 308 -11.30 25.86 -2.77
CA CYS A 308 -10.64 26.41 -3.95
C CYS A 308 -9.86 27.70 -3.65
N ASP A 309 -10.41 28.59 -2.81
CA ASP A 309 -9.75 29.84 -2.42
C ASP A 309 -8.49 29.59 -1.57
N GLU A 310 -8.49 28.56 -0.73
CA GLU A 310 -7.33 28.17 0.07
C GLU A 310 -6.24 27.56 -0.81
N VAL A 311 -6.63 26.72 -1.77
CA VAL A 311 -5.71 26.18 -2.77
C VAL A 311 -5.12 27.33 -3.58
N GLU A 312 -5.93 28.25 -4.10
CA GLU A 312 -5.45 29.41 -4.87
C GLU A 312 -4.50 30.29 -4.04
N ALA A 313 -4.85 30.60 -2.78
CA ALA A 313 -3.96 31.33 -1.89
C ALA A 313 -2.63 30.58 -1.70
N LEU A 314 -2.68 29.27 -1.47
CA LEU A 314 -1.51 28.43 -1.29
C LEU A 314 -0.58 28.43 -2.51
N VAL A 315 -1.18 28.31 -3.69
CA VAL A 315 -0.45 28.15 -4.93
C VAL A 315 0.12 29.50 -5.39
N CYS A 316 -0.66 30.57 -5.25
CA CYS A 316 -0.41 31.83 -5.94
C CYS A 316 0.22 32.91 -5.07
N THR A 317 0.20 32.80 -3.74
CA THR A 317 0.59 33.93 -2.86
C THR A 317 1.91 33.74 -2.09
N ASP A 318 2.75 32.75 -2.42
CA ASP A 318 3.96 32.38 -1.64
C ASP A 318 3.66 32.17 -0.14
N SER A 319 2.38 31.93 0.20
CA SER A 319 1.95 31.73 1.57
C SER A 319 2.38 30.35 2.03
N LEU A 320 3.03 30.28 3.19
CA LEU A 320 3.31 29.01 3.84
C LEU A 320 2.00 28.27 4.12
N LEU A 321 1.98 26.97 3.86
CA LEU A 321 0.92 26.08 4.30
C LEU A 321 0.68 26.28 5.79
N PRO A 322 -0.54 26.68 6.22
CA PRO A 322 -0.85 26.70 7.63
C PRO A 322 -0.63 25.29 8.17
N VAL A 323 0.19 25.18 9.22
CA VAL A 323 0.37 23.91 9.92
C VAL A 323 -1.01 23.50 10.43
N PRO A 324 -1.51 22.31 10.09
CA PRO A 324 -2.81 21.88 10.56
C PRO A 324 -2.86 21.96 12.10
N PRO A 325 -4.01 22.29 12.69
CA PRO A 325 -4.16 22.26 14.14
C PRO A 325 -3.75 20.88 14.65
N SER A 326 -3.03 20.85 15.77
CA SER A 326 -2.43 19.64 16.34
C SER A 326 -3.44 18.70 17.01
N ASP A 327 -4.69 18.67 16.55
CA ASP A 327 -5.79 17.91 17.17
C ASP A 327 -5.65 16.39 17.01
N GLY A 328 -4.51 15.93 16.51
CA GLY A 328 -4.07 14.55 16.52
C GLY A 328 -2.82 14.37 15.68
N ASP A 329 -2.04 13.35 15.97
CA ASP A 329 -0.88 12.95 15.17
C ASP A 329 -1.21 11.78 14.23
N CYS A 330 -2.46 11.65 13.80
CA CYS A 330 -2.91 10.50 13.03
C CYS A 330 -3.23 10.89 11.59
N VAL A 331 -3.02 9.96 10.66
CA VAL A 331 -3.41 10.09 9.26
C VAL A 331 -4.63 9.21 9.01
N VAL A 332 -5.74 9.80 8.58
CA VAL A 332 -6.91 9.03 8.12
C VAL A 332 -6.56 8.32 6.82
N ILE A 333 -6.79 7.01 6.79
CA ILE A 333 -6.48 6.14 5.65
C ILE A 333 -7.73 5.56 4.99
N ALA A 334 -8.87 5.50 5.68
CA ALA A 334 -10.14 5.11 5.11
C ALA A 334 -11.33 5.64 5.93
N THR A 335 -12.46 5.84 5.26
CA THR A 335 -13.78 6.03 5.86
C THR A 335 -14.51 4.70 5.83
N ILE A 336 -15.03 4.27 6.97
CA ILE A 336 -15.70 2.98 7.13
C ILE A 336 -17.17 3.23 7.44
N GLU A 337 -18.03 2.74 6.57
CA GLU A 337 -19.46 2.68 6.82
C GLU A 337 -19.76 1.47 7.70
N VAL A 338 -20.35 1.71 8.87
CA VAL A 338 -20.61 0.68 9.87
C VAL A 338 -22.10 0.41 9.96
N GLY A 339 -22.45 -0.86 9.78
CA GLY A 339 -23.79 -1.40 9.96
C GLY A 339 -23.91 -2.19 11.26
N ARG A 340 -25.12 -2.70 11.53
CA ARG A 340 -25.42 -3.45 12.77
C ARG A 340 -24.56 -4.69 12.95
N THR A 341 -24.26 -5.35 11.85
CA THR A 341 -23.60 -6.65 11.82
C THR A 341 -22.10 -6.57 11.51
N GLY A 342 -21.59 -5.39 11.12
CA GLY A 342 -20.21 -5.23 10.70
C GLY A 342 -19.98 -4.05 9.77
N ILE A 343 -18.89 -4.13 9.02
CA ILE A 343 -18.49 -3.17 7.98
C ILE A 343 -19.40 -3.35 6.77
N LEU A 344 -20.04 -2.26 6.33
CA LEU A 344 -20.88 -2.23 5.12
C LEU A 344 -20.08 -1.79 3.89
N GLY A 345 -19.13 -0.88 4.10
CA GLY A 345 -18.32 -0.30 3.04
C GLY A 345 -17.03 0.30 3.59
N ILE A 346 -16.01 0.34 2.75
CA ILE A 346 -14.73 1.01 3.02
C ILE A 346 -14.45 1.92 1.83
N ASP A 347 -14.35 3.22 2.08
CA ASP A 347 -13.94 4.23 1.12
C ASP A 347 -12.52 4.70 1.45
N GLU A 348 -11.57 4.26 0.63
CA GLU A 348 -10.17 4.65 0.76
C GLU A 348 -9.85 6.02 0.14
N PHE A 349 -10.78 6.70 -0.51
CA PHE A 349 -10.47 7.85 -1.36
C PHE A 349 -11.09 9.15 -0.87
N ARG A 350 -12.30 9.11 -0.31
CA ARG A 350 -13.05 10.32 0.05
C ARG A 350 -12.32 11.21 1.06
N ASP A 351 -11.92 10.65 2.20
CA ASP A 351 -11.32 11.42 3.31
C ASP A 351 -9.82 11.13 3.52
N ARG A 352 -9.25 10.28 2.66
CA ARG A 352 -7.82 9.96 2.64
C ARG A 352 -7.04 11.05 1.92
N ARG A 353 -6.14 11.70 2.65
CA ARG A 353 -5.23 12.70 2.09
C ARG A 353 -4.06 12.04 1.37
N GLN A 354 -4.09 11.95 0.04
CA GLN A 354 -2.97 11.45 -0.74
C GLN A 354 -1.90 12.53 -0.94
N LEU A 355 -0.68 12.29 -0.47
CA LEU A 355 0.49 13.10 -0.80
C LEU A 355 0.97 12.72 -2.20
N LEU A 356 0.89 13.68 -3.12
CA LEU A 356 1.49 13.55 -4.43
C LEU A 356 3.00 13.84 -4.34
N PRO A 357 3.86 13.13 -5.08
CA PRO A 357 5.28 13.49 -5.20
C PRO A 357 5.44 14.94 -5.67
N MET A 358 6.49 15.64 -5.21
CA MET A 358 6.70 17.07 -5.54
C MET A 358 6.64 17.37 -7.05
N TRP A 359 7.21 16.52 -7.91
CA TRP A 359 7.18 16.75 -9.36
C TRP A 359 5.75 16.66 -9.93
N LEU A 360 4.91 15.80 -9.36
CA LEU A 360 3.52 15.62 -9.77
C LEU A 360 2.66 16.78 -9.25
N GLN A 361 2.95 17.26 -8.03
CA GLN A 361 2.38 18.52 -7.53
C GLN A 361 2.77 19.68 -8.45
N ALA A 362 4.05 19.85 -8.78
CA ALA A 362 4.52 20.90 -9.68
C ALA A 362 3.85 20.84 -11.07
N ARG A 363 3.63 19.63 -11.61
CA ARG A 363 2.92 19.44 -12.88
C ARG A 363 1.43 19.78 -12.76
N ARG A 364 0.77 19.37 -11.68
CA ARG A 364 -0.63 19.76 -11.38
C ARG A 364 -0.75 21.27 -11.26
N HIS A 365 0.17 21.92 -10.56
CA HIS A 365 0.24 23.38 -10.42
C HIS A 365 0.38 24.08 -11.77
N ALA A 366 1.30 23.62 -12.63
CA ALA A 366 1.46 24.16 -13.98
C ALA A 366 0.17 24.04 -14.81
N CYS A 367 -0.55 22.91 -14.69
CA CYS A 367 -1.84 22.72 -15.37
C CYS A 367 -2.95 23.63 -14.83
N GLN A 368 -3.04 23.80 -13.51
CA GLN A 368 -4.12 24.57 -12.87
C GLN A 368 -3.95 26.08 -13.01
N CYS A 369 -2.72 26.60 -12.98
CA CYS A 369 -2.48 28.04 -13.03
C CYS A 369 -2.51 28.61 -14.46
N GLY A 370 -2.76 27.79 -15.48
CA GLY A 370 -2.69 28.20 -16.88
C GLY A 370 -1.30 28.71 -17.30
N VAL A 371 -0.26 28.49 -16.47
CA VAL A 371 1.12 28.82 -16.82
C VAL A 371 1.53 27.77 -17.85
N PRO A 372 1.78 28.14 -19.11
CA PRO A 372 2.22 27.18 -20.10
C PRO A 372 3.48 26.51 -19.53
N ALA A 373 3.46 25.17 -19.45
CA ALA A 373 4.61 24.39 -18.99
C ALA A 373 5.86 24.98 -19.63
N PRO A 374 6.94 25.25 -18.87
CA PRO A 374 8.14 25.88 -19.42
C PRO A 374 8.51 25.07 -20.65
N SER A 375 8.36 25.69 -21.82
CA SER A 375 8.55 25.01 -23.08
C SER A 375 9.93 24.39 -23.00
N THR A 376 10.00 23.07 -23.10
CA THR A 376 11.26 22.33 -23.15
C THR A 376 12.18 23.14 -24.05
N PRO A 377 13.34 23.64 -23.56
CA PRO A 377 14.18 24.49 -24.38
C PRO A 377 14.37 23.76 -25.70
N PRO A 378 14.11 24.44 -26.84
CA PRO A 378 14.23 23.80 -28.15
C PRO A 378 15.59 23.09 -28.17
N PRO A 379 15.65 21.83 -28.66
CA PRO A 379 16.87 21.04 -28.62
C PRO A 379 17.99 21.94 -29.11
N SER A 380 18.92 22.27 -28.20
CA SER A 380 20.03 23.14 -28.54
C SER A 380 20.66 22.50 -29.76
N PRO A 381 20.83 23.25 -30.88
CA PRO A 381 21.29 22.68 -32.13
C PRO A 381 22.52 21.85 -31.82
N THR A 382 22.48 20.55 -32.17
CA THR A 382 23.61 19.64 -32.04
C THR A 382 24.83 20.39 -32.52
N PRO A 383 25.83 20.65 -31.66
CA PRO A 383 26.97 21.46 -32.06
C PRO A 383 27.59 20.79 -33.28
N THR A 384 27.57 21.50 -34.41
CA THR A 384 28.26 21.09 -35.62
C THR A 384 29.69 20.71 -35.22
N PRO A 385 30.18 19.50 -35.54
CA PRO A 385 31.51 19.08 -35.17
C PRO A 385 32.50 20.11 -35.71
N THR A 386 33.08 20.88 -34.80
CA THR A 386 34.10 21.86 -35.14
C THR A 386 35.32 21.06 -35.60
N PRO A 387 35.87 21.32 -36.80
CA PRO A 387 37.08 20.64 -37.25
C PRO A 387 38.19 20.85 -36.21
N PRO A 388 39.04 19.83 -35.97
CA PRO A 388 40.05 19.88 -34.92
C PRO A 388 40.93 21.11 -35.10
N THR A 389 40.82 22.04 -34.15
CA THR A 389 41.69 23.19 -34.09
C THR A 389 43.09 22.67 -33.75
N GLN A 390 44.02 22.84 -34.69
CA GLN A 390 45.42 22.52 -34.45
C GLN A 390 45.93 23.35 -33.28
N PHE A 391 46.40 22.66 -32.23
CA PHE A 391 47.09 23.29 -31.12
C PHE A 391 48.39 23.91 -31.62
N THR A 392 48.42 25.23 -31.80
CA THR A 392 49.68 25.98 -31.80
C THR A 392 50.16 26.12 -30.36
N ARG A 393 51.38 25.60 -30.15
CA ARG A 393 52.16 25.62 -28.92
C ARG A 393 52.28 27.06 -28.40
N ALA A 394 51.59 27.36 -27.31
CA ALA A 394 51.71 28.65 -26.63
C ALA A 394 53.07 28.75 -25.93
N THR A 395 53.74 29.87 -26.19
CA THR A 395 54.99 30.32 -25.57
C THR A 395 54.77 30.61 -24.07
N ALA A 396 55.76 30.25 -23.24
CA ALA A 396 55.72 30.38 -21.79
C ALA A 396 55.51 31.83 -21.32
N PRO A 397 54.63 32.09 -20.33
CA PRO A 397 54.53 33.40 -19.73
C PRO A 397 55.61 33.62 -18.67
N THR A 398 56.00 34.89 -18.57
CA THR A 398 57.06 35.43 -17.72
C THR A 398 56.63 35.46 -16.26
N ILE A 399 57.59 35.11 -15.39
CA ILE A 399 57.50 35.10 -13.93
C ILE A 399 57.23 36.53 -13.42
N PHE A 400 56.14 36.72 -12.68
CA PHE A 400 55.91 37.92 -11.86
C PHE A 400 56.01 37.52 -10.39
N THR A 401 57.01 38.04 -9.71
CA THR A 401 57.29 37.85 -8.28
C THR A 401 56.42 38.79 -7.45
N GLN A 402 55.63 38.24 -6.53
CA GLN A 402 55.18 38.95 -5.33
C GLN A 402 55.47 38.08 -4.08
N PRO A 403 55.77 38.70 -2.93
CA PRO A 403 56.21 37.99 -1.74
C PRO A 403 55.02 37.55 -0.88
N SER A 404 55.00 36.25 -0.55
CA SER A 404 54.13 35.70 0.50
C SER A 404 54.95 35.54 1.78
N GLU A 405 54.63 36.32 2.81
CA GLU A 405 54.97 35.96 4.19
C GLU A 405 54.02 34.85 4.62
N PHE A 406 54.54 33.62 4.74
CA PHE A 406 53.88 32.52 5.42
C PHE A 406 54.80 32.01 6.52
N THR A 407 54.34 32.17 7.76
CA THR A 407 54.99 31.68 8.98
C THR A 407 54.80 30.17 9.07
N LEU A 408 55.90 29.41 8.97
CA LEU A 408 55.94 27.97 9.22
C LEU A 408 55.93 27.71 10.73
N PHE A 409 54.86 27.10 11.24
CA PHE A 409 54.88 26.42 12.54
C PHE A 409 55.62 25.08 12.39
N SER A 410 56.80 24.99 13.01
CA SER A 410 57.55 23.75 13.19
C SER A 410 56.86 22.85 14.21
N GLN A 411 56.56 21.61 13.84
CA GLN A 411 56.24 20.56 14.81
C GLN A 411 57.51 20.11 15.53
N PRO A 412 57.52 19.98 16.87
CA PRO A 412 58.59 19.30 17.57
C PRO A 412 58.27 17.80 17.72
N SER A 413 59.16 16.96 17.19
CA SER A 413 59.24 15.54 17.50
C SER A 413 59.79 15.36 18.92
N PHE A 414 58.99 14.80 19.83
CA PHE A 414 59.47 14.30 21.11
C PHE A 414 59.41 12.77 21.11
N PHE A 415 60.55 12.13 20.85
CA PHE A 415 60.83 10.78 21.33
C PHE A 415 61.64 10.92 22.62
N THR A 416 61.04 10.56 23.75
CA THR A 416 61.73 10.46 25.04
C THR A 416 61.95 8.99 25.34
N GLY A 417 63.21 8.58 25.32
CA GLY A 417 63.64 7.28 25.84
C GLY A 417 63.60 7.26 27.37
N GLY A 418 63.27 6.09 27.92
CA GLY A 418 63.31 5.78 29.34
C GLY A 418 63.12 4.28 29.57
N PRO A 419 63.70 3.69 30.64
CA PRO A 419 64.51 2.49 30.50
C PRO A 419 63.82 1.17 30.84
N SER A 420 64.37 0.10 30.26
CA SER A 420 64.05 -1.30 30.47
C SER A 420 64.54 -1.80 31.83
N PHE A 421 63.62 -2.39 32.61
CA PHE A 421 63.93 -3.36 33.65
C PHE A 421 62.79 -4.40 33.67
N PHE A 422 63.07 -5.64 33.24
CA PHE A 422 62.73 -6.84 34.02
C PHE A 422 63.41 -8.08 33.41
N THR A 423 64.14 -8.77 34.27
CA THR A 423 64.88 -10.02 34.08
C THR A 423 63.97 -11.24 34.22
N GLY A 424 64.17 -12.27 33.40
CA GLY A 424 63.63 -13.61 33.66
C GLY A 424 63.75 -14.58 32.47
N PRO A 425 64.52 -15.68 32.54
CA PRO A 425 64.83 -16.55 31.41
C PRO A 425 64.01 -17.85 31.37
N SER A 426 63.83 -18.43 30.18
CA SER A 426 63.69 -19.89 29.85
C SER A 426 63.50 -20.01 28.33
N VAL A 427 64.54 -20.28 27.52
CA VAL A 427 64.92 -21.62 27.01
C VAL A 427 63.71 -22.56 26.76
N PHE A 428 63.28 -22.69 25.50
CA PHE A 428 63.09 -24.00 24.87
C PHE A 428 63.01 -23.90 23.34
N THR A 429 63.65 -24.88 22.71
CA THR A 429 63.87 -25.14 21.29
C THR A 429 62.59 -25.40 20.49
N GLY A 430 62.63 -25.13 19.17
CA GLY A 430 61.59 -25.50 18.19
C GLY A 430 61.38 -27.02 18.03
N PRO A 431 60.54 -27.48 17.08
CA PRO A 431 60.72 -27.16 15.66
C PRO A 431 59.43 -26.86 14.86
N SER A 432 59.65 -26.40 13.62
CA SER A 432 58.68 -26.23 12.54
C SER A 432 57.92 -27.51 12.18
N PHE A 433 56.73 -27.34 11.59
CA PHE A 433 56.02 -28.14 10.57
C PHE A 433 54.52 -28.19 10.88
N PHE A 434 53.69 -27.47 10.11
CA PHE A 434 52.58 -28.02 9.30
C PHE A 434 51.82 -26.88 8.61
N THR A 435 51.94 -26.85 7.28
CA THR A 435 50.96 -26.32 6.34
C THR A 435 49.65 -27.08 6.48
N GLY A 436 48.54 -26.37 6.68
CA GLY A 436 47.20 -26.94 6.66
C GLY A 436 46.18 -25.93 7.17
N GLY A 437 45.70 -25.07 6.27
CA GLY A 437 44.50 -24.28 6.56
C GLY A 437 43.26 -25.16 6.38
N PRO A 438 42.30 -25.11 7.32
CA PRO A 438 40.93 -25.46 7.03
C PRO A 438 40.07 -24.21 6.99
N SER A 439 39.23 -24.19 5.97
CA SER A 439 38.11 -23.28 5.73
C SER A 439 37.17 -23.26 6.94
N PHE A 440 36.94 -22.08 7.50
CA PHE A 440 35.81 -21.80 8.39
C PHE A 440 34.95 -20.73 7.74
N PHE A 441 34.01 -21.13 6.88
CA PHE A 441 32.84 -20.33 6.52
C PHE A 441 31.79 -21.27 5.92
N THR A 442 30.91 -21.78 6.78
CA THR A 442 29.48 -22.01 6.51
C THR A 442 28.82 -22.28 7.86
N ASP A 443 27.59 -21.81 8.02
CA ASP A 443 26.69 -21.94 9.17
C ASP A 443 26.76 -20.86 10.25
N MET A 444 26.12 -19.73 9.95
CA MET A 444 25.23 -19.05 10.89
C MET A 444 24.01 -18.50 10.14
N ASN A 445 22.90 -19.22 10.19
CA ASN A 445 21.57 -18.71 9.86
C ASN A 445 20.80 -18.58 11.20
N PRO A 446 20.60 -17.36 11.76
CA PRO A 446 19.94 -17.20 13.05
C PRO A 446 18.44 -16.98 12.85
N PHE A 447 17.73 -17.99 12.38
CA PHE A 447 16.27 -18.06 12.44
C PHE A 447 15.82 -19.53 12.58
N SER A 448 16.00 -20.07 13.78
CA SER A 448 15.34 -21.32 14.16
C SER A 448 15.12 -21.34 15.67
N GLU A 449 14.09 -20.66 16.14
CA GLU A 449 13.43 -21.01 17.40
C GLU A 449 12.04 -20.38 17.41
N PHE A 450 11.04 -21.20 17.09
CA PHE A 450 9.69 -21.25 17.67
C PHE A 450 8.85 -22.21 16.79
N VAL A 451 8.94 -23.51 17.06
CA VAL A 451 7.95 -24.50 16.60
C VAL A 451 7.69 -25.47 17.74
N ASN A 452 6.45 -25.50 18.22
CA ASN A 452 5.94 -26.52 19.13
C ASN A 452 5.88 -27.87 18.39
N PRO A 453 6.41 -28.97 18.98
CA PRO A 453 6.28 -30.30 18.39
C PRO A 453 4.89 -30.85 18.72
N GLY A 454 3.92 -30.71 17.80
CA GLY A 454 2.57 -31.22 18.06
C GLY A 454 1.64 -31.32 16.85
N ASP A 455 1.71 -30.43 15.87
CA ASP A 455 0.74 -30.42 14.77
C ASP A 455 1.34 -30.87 13.43
N PRO A 456 0.67 -31.78 12.69
CA PRO A 456 1.06 -32.10 11.32
C PRO A 456 0.75 -30.89 10.44
N PHE A 457 1.81 -30.19 10.03
CA PHE A 457 1.73 -29.08 9.09
C PHE A 457 1.29 -29.61 7.71
N ASP A 458 0.09 -29.23 7.30
CA ASP A 458 -0.33 -29.18 5.90
C ASP A 458 0.01 -27.77 5.38
N PRO A 459 1.09 -27.59 4.59
CA PRO A 459 1.41 -26.28 4.05
C PRO A 459 0.38 -25.90 2.98
N GLY A 460 -0.63 -25.15 3.39
CA GLY A 460 -1.56 -24.47 2.49
C GLY A 460 -0.82 -23.57 1.47
N PRO A 461 -1.45 -23.26 0.32
CA PRO A 461 -0.74 -22.85 -0.89
C PRO A 461 -0.49 -21.34 -0.94
N MET A 462 0.61 -20.83 -0.38
CA MET A 462 0.96 -19.41 -0.52
C MET A 462 2.47 -19.12 -0.62
N MET A 463 3.04 -19.48 -1.76
CA MET A 463 3.92 -18.65 -2.60
C MET A 463 3.87 -19.32 -3.97
N THR A 464 3.38 -18.65 -5.01
CA THR A 464 3.39 -19.24 -6.36
C THR A 464 4.85 -19.33 -6.82
N GLU A 465 5.42 -20.51 -6.59
CA GLU A 465 6.79 -20.85 -6.91
C GLU A 465 6.99 -20.69 -8.42
N PHE A 466 8.00 -19.91 -8.79
CA PHE A 466 8.48 -19.83 -10.18
C PHE A 466 8.80 -21.26 -10.63
N ASP A 467 8.16 -21.74 -11.69
CA ASP A 467 8.40 -23.07 -12.23
C ASP A 467 9.41 -22.96 -13.40
N PRO A 468 10.72 -23.15 -13.15
CA PRO A 468 11.74 -23.06 -14.19
C PRO A 468 11.59 -24.15 -15.26
N ALA A 469 10.88 -25.25 -14.99
CA ALA A 469 10.61 -26.24 -16.01
C ALA A 469 9.56 -25.70 -17.00
N ALA A 470 8.45 -25.16 -16.49
CA ALA A 470 7.44 -24.52 -17.33
C ALA A 470 8.02 -23.37 -18.18
N GLY A 471 8.92 -22.57 -17.60
CA GLY A 471 9.60 -21.50 -18.34
C GLY A 471 10.59 -21.95 -19.40
N ARG A 472 11.13 -23.18 -19.32
CA ARG A 472 11.99 -23.76 -20.37
C ARG A 472 11.20 -24.26 -21.56
N ASP A 473 9.96 -24.69 -21.33
CA ASP A 473 9.06 -25.21 -22.36
C ASP A 473 8.30 -24.10 -23.13
N MET A 474 8.28 -22.86 -22.60
CA MET A 474 7.66 -21.69 -23.23
C MET A 474 8.67 -20.87 -24.04
N ALA A 475 8.31 -20.52 -25.27
CA ALA A 475 9.17 -19.77 -26.16
C ALA A 475 9.13 -18.27 -25.85
N VAL A 476 10.22 -17.54 -26.10
CA VAL A 476 10.23 -16.06 -25.94
C VAL A 476 9.23 -15.35 -26.86
N THR A 477 8.79 -16.00 -27.95
CA THR A 477 7.75 -15.48 -28.85
C THR A 477 6.36 -15.46 -28.21
N ASP A 478 6.17 -16.13 -27.08
CA ASP A 478 4.88 -16.12 -26.38
C ASP A 478 4.66 -14.78 -25.67
N LEU A 479 5.71 -14.02 -25.37
CA LEU A 479 5.63 -12.69 -24.78
C LEU A 479 5.05 -11.67 -25.76
N THR A 480 4.22 -10.77 -25.23
CA THR A 480 3.65 -9.67 -26.00
C THR A 480 4.78 -8.82 -26.60
N ASP A 481 4.61 -8.36 -27.84
CA ASP A 481 5.59 -7.54 -28.58
C ASP A 481 6.94 -8.19 -28.91
N ILE A 482 7.15 -9.48 -28.65
CA ILE A 482 8.31 -10.23 -29.15
C ILE A 482 7.94 -10.94 -30.46
N GLY A 483 7.93 -10.16 -31.54
CA GLY A 483 7.75 -10.70 -32.89
C GLY A 483 8.97 -11.48 -33.41
N PRO A 484 8.86 -12.12 -34.60
CA PRO A 484 9.90 -13.01 -35.15
C PRO A 484 11.30 -12.37 -35.28
N SER A 485 11.37 -11.08 -35.62
CA SER A 485 12.64 -10.36 -35.75
C SER A 485 13.32 -10.10 -34.39
N ARG A 486 12.55 -10.00 -33.32
CA ARG A 486 13.06 -9.80 -31.95
C ARG A 486 13.47 -11.13 -31.34
N SER A 487 12.68 -12.19 -31.51
CA SER A 487 13.05 -13.53 -31.07
C SER A 487 14.28 -14.07 -31.81
N GLY A 488 14.47 -13.74 -33.10
CA GLY A 488 15.70 -14.06 -33.83
C GLY A 488 16.96 -13.45 -33.18
N ARG A 489 16.91 -12.16 -32.81
CA ARG A 489 18.02 -11.48 -32.12
C ARG A 489 18.28 -12.05 -30.72
N LEU A 490 17.23 -12.44 -29.99
CA LEU A 490 17.38 -13.12 -28.70
C LEU A 490 18.03 -14.51 -28.85
N ALA A 491 17.64 -15.26 -29.89
CA ALA A 491 18.23 -16.57 -30.18
C ALA A 491 19.72 -16.48 -30.55
N GLU A 492 20.15 -15.40 -31.23
CA GLU A 492 21.57 -15.14 -31.54
C GLU A 492 22.44 -14.98 -30.28
N ILE A 493 21.86 -14.52 -29.16
CA ILE A 493 22.54 -14.41 -27.85
C ILE A 493 22.23 -15.59 -26.92
N GLY A 494 21.63 -16.66 -27.44
CA GLY A 494 21.33 -17.88 -26.68
C GLY A 494 20.08 -17.81 -25.79
N ILE A 495 19.25 -16.77 -25.91
CA ILE A 495 18.00 -16.64 -25.17
C ILE A 495 16.86 -17.19 -26.02
N THR A 496 16.38 -18.39 -25.69
CA THR A 496 15.38 -19.10 -26.53
C THR A 496 14.04 -19.35 -25.82
N ASN A 497 14.04 -19.37 -24.49
CA ASN A 497 12.86 -19.64 -23.66
C ASN A 497 12.68 -18.58 -22.56
N LEU A 498 11.54 -18.60 -21.86
CA LEU A 498 11.21 -17.60 -20.84
C LEU A 498 12.16 -17.65 -19.62
N THR A 499 12.71 -18.81 -19.28
CA THR A 499 13.68 -18.93 -18.18
C THR A 499 14.96 -18.16 -18.49
N ASP A 500 15.50 -18.31 -19.70
CA ASP A 500 16.68 -17.58 -20.16
C ASP A 500 16.41 -16.07 -20.20
N PHE A 501 15.20 -15.68 -20.65
CA PHE A 501 14.78 -14.28 -20.74
C PHE A 501 14.67 -13.61 -19.36
N ILE A 502 14.14 -14.33 -18.36
CA ILE A 502 14.02 -13.83 -16.98
C ILE A 502 15.39 -13.70 -16.29
N GLY A 503 16.34 -14.59 -16.62
CA GLY A 503 17.69 -14.58 -16.06
C GLY A 503 18.64 -13.56 -16.69
N ALA A 504 18.34 -13.05 -17.89
CA ALA A 504 19.16 -12.05 -18.57
C ALA A 504 19.04 -10.65 -17.94
N SER A 505 20.12 -9.87 -18.02
CA SER A 505 20.12 -8.49 -17.51
C SER A 505 19.22 -7.58 -18.35
N SER A 506 18.57 -6.60 -17.72
CA SER A 506 17.71 -5.63 -18.40
C SER A 506 18.48 -4.80 -19.44
N GLU A 507 19.76 -4.49 -19.19
CA GLU A 507 20.65 -3.79 -20.11
C GLU A 507 20.90 -4.60 -21.39
N THR A 508 21.29 -5.89 -21.25
CA THR A 508 21.52 -6.79 -22.40
C THR A 508 20.27 -6.97 -23.25
N LEU A 509 19.12 -7.15 -22.59
CA LEU A 509 17.84 -7.29 -23.28
C LEU A 509 17.42 -5.98 -23.97
N SER A 510 17.63 -4.84 -23.32
CA SER A 510 17.35 -3.50 -23.86
C SER A 510 18.14 -3.24 -25.14
N GLU A 511 19.45 -3.50 -25.11
CA GLU A 511 20.34 -3.38 -26.27
C GLU A 511 19.93 -4.34 -27.41
N THR A 512 19.71 -5.62 -27.08
CA THR A 512 19.39 -6.66 -28.08
C THR A 512 18.04 -6.41 -28.74
N LEU A 513 17.03 -5.99 -27.97
CA LEU A 513 15.67 -5.78 -28.47
C LEU A 513 15.48 -4.40 -29.11
N GLY A 514 16.34 -3.43 -28.81
CA GLY A 514 16.14 -2.02 -29.17
C GLY A 514 14.92 -1.43 -28.48
N MET A 515 14.76 -1.72 -27.19
CA MET A 515 13.66 -1.23 -26.34
C MET A 515 14.23 -0.38 -25.20
N SER A 516 13.38 0.30 -24.44
CA SER A 516 13.79 0.90 -23.17
C SER A 516 13.89 -0.18 -22.07
N GLU A 517 14.77 0.03 -21.09
CA GLU A 517 14.89 -0.87 -19.93
C GLU A 517 13.58 -1.03 -19.16
N VAL A 518 12.75 0.02 -19.11
CA VAL A 518 11.42 -0.03 -18.48
C VAL A 518 10.52 -1.04 -19.20
N ARG A 519 10.49 -1.02 -20.54
CA ARG A 519 9.68 -1.97 -21.32
C ARG A 519 10.22 -3.40 -21.18
N VAL A 520 11.54 -3.56 -21.09
CA VAL A 520 12.17 -4.86 -20.83
C VAL A 520 11.77 -5.39 -19.46
N ALA A 521 11.75 -4.55 -18.42
CA ALA A 521 11.32 -4.95 -17.08
C ALA A 521 9.85 -5.40 -17.04
N GLU A 522 8.96 -4.73 -17.80
CA GLU A 522 7.56 -5.15 -17.97
C GLU A 522 7.46 -6.54 -18.64
N LEU A 523 8.24 -6.79 -19.70
CA LEU A 523 8.27 -8.10 -20.37
C LEU A 523 8.84 -9.20 -19.46
N GLN A 524 9.83 -8.89 -18.61
CA GLN A 524 10.35 -9.83 -17.62
C GLN A 524 9.31 -10.14 -16.54
N ALA A 525 8.49 -9.15 -16.15
CA ALA A 525 7.37 -9.38 -15.23
C ALA A 525 6.27 -10.25 -15.87
N GLU A 526 5.93 -10.00 -17.14
CA GLU A 526 5.01 -10.84 -17.91
C GLU A 526 5.52 -12.29 -18.00
N ALA A 527 6.81 -12.48 -18.31
CA ALA A 527 7.45 -13.79 -18.35
C ALA A 527 7.37 -14.52 -16.99
N ARG A 528 7.63 -13.81 -15.88
CA ARG A 528 7.50 -14.36 -14.53
C ARG A 528 6.06 -14.77 -14.20
N ASN A 529 5.07 -14.00 -14.64
CA ASN A 529 3.67 -14.34 -14.41
C ASN A 529 3.24 -15.59 -15.19
N ARG A 530 3.69 -15.73 -16.45
CA ARG A 530 3.37 -16.92 -17.26
C ARG A 530 4.04 -18.21 -16.78
N THR A 531 5.16 -18.09 -16.07
CA THR A 531 5.93 -19.23 -15.55
C THR A 531 5.53 -19.64 -14.13
N ARG A 532 4.51 -19.02 -13.54
CA ARG A 532 3.94 -19.45 -12.26
C ARG A 532 3.10 -20.73 -12.45
N ARG A 533 3.24 -21.69 -11.54
CA ARG A 533 2.36 -22.86 -11.47
C ARG A 533 0.92 -22.41 -11.25
N GLY A 534 0.04 -22.81 -12.17
CA GLY A 534 -1.34 -22.33 -12.24
C GLY A 534 -1.45 -20.99 -12.96
N GLY A 535 -0.87 -20.90 -14.18
CA GLY A 535 -1.02 -19.75 -15.07
C GLY A 535 -2.49 -19.28 -15.19
N PRO A 536 -2.72 -18.05 -15.66
CA PRO A 536 -4.03 -17.38 -15.58
C PRO A 536 -5.21 -18.24 -16.00
#